data_AF-A0A8S1L375-F1
#
_entry.id   AF-A0A8S1L375-F1
#
_cell.length_a   1.000
_cell.length_b   1.000
_cell.length_c   1.000
_cell.angle_alpha   90.00
_cell.angle_beta   90.00
_cell.angle_gamma   90.00
#
_symmetry.space_group_name_H-M   'P 1'
#
loop_
_entity.id
_entity.type
_entity.pdbx_description
1 polymer ?
#
loop_
_entity_poly.entity_id
_entity_poly.type
_entity_poly.pdbx_seq_one_letter_code
_entity_poly.pdbx_strand_id
1 'polypeptide(L)'
;MLKQQQVNRVITNNKNDSKDISQGLLLLIIQLSQKYTKMLQKCIQLAKSAQFSQMVKSYTSLAQHKWLDYDETHKRSLQTHKSRAEEFIHKIPVIEVDSDVVRCLGGTHINAGHPQVYIKLDTRTEGTPQTCKYCGLQYVKKGHGSHHH
;
A
#
# COMPACT_ATOMS: atom_id res chain seq x y z
N MET A 1 -28.92 -39.16 64.52
CA MET A 1 -27.83 -38.75 63.60
C MET A 1 -28.00 -39.25 62.15
N LEU A 2 -28.67 -40.37 61.86
CA LEU A 2 -28.77 -40.95 60.50
C LEU A 2 -29.59 -40.13 59.47
N LYS A 3 -30.60 -39.34 59.89
CA LYS A 3 -31.44 -38.55 58.95
C LYS A 3 -30.74 -37.33 58.34
N GLN A 4 -29.77 -36.72 59.03
CA GLN A 4 -29.00 -35.57 58.49
C GLN A 4 -27.93 -36.02 57.48
N GLN A 5 -27.38 -37.24 57.62
CA GLN A 5 -26.40 -37.79 56.68
C GLN A 5 -27.01 -38.13 55.31
N GLN A 6 -28.26 -38.62 55.27
CA GLN A 6 -28.94 -38.96 54.02
C GLN A 6 -29.34 -37.72 53.20
N VAL A 7 -29.81 -36.65 53.84
CA VAL A 7 -30.18 -35.39 53.15
C VAL A 7 -28.95 -34.69 52.57
N ASN A 8 -27.85 -34.65 53.31
CA ASN A 8 -26.61 -34.06 52.81
C ASN A 8 -26.05 -34.81 51.60
N ARG A 9 -26.17 -36.15 51.55
CA ARG A 9 -25.71 -36.97 50.41
C ARG A 9 -26.53 -36.74 49.13
N VAL A 10 -27.85 -36.57 49.25
CA VAL A 10 -28.73 -36.26 48.12
C VAL A 10 -28.46 -34.85 47.58
N ILE A 11 -28.24 -33.87 48.46
CA ILE A 11 -27.90 -32.50 48.07
C ILE A 11 -26.52 -32.43 47.41
N THR A 12 -25.52 -33.19 47.88
CA THR A 12 -24.20 -33.23 47.25
C THR A 12 -24.22 -33.89 45.88
N ASN A 13 -25.00 -34.97 45.70
CA ASN A 13 -25.12 -35.64 44.40
C ASN A 13 -25.82 -34.73 43.38
N ASN A 14 -26.93 -34.10 43.75
CA ASN A 14 -27.68 -33.20 42.86
C ASN A 14 -26.88 -31.92 42.50
N LYS A 15 -26.02 -31.43 43.41
CA LYS A 15 -25.07 -30.34 43.12
C LYS A 15 -23.92 -30.76 42.20
N ASN A 16 -23.50 -32.02 42.22
CA ASN A 16 -22.46 -32.53 41.32
C ASN A 16 -23.05 -32.76 39.92
N ASP A 17 -24.24 -33.35 39.83
CA ASP A 17 -24.96 -33.56 38.55
C ASP A 17 -25.26 -32.23 37.84
N SER A 18 -25.70 -31.19 38.57
CA SER A 18 -25.92 -29.86 38.01
C SER A 18 -24.63 -29.14 37.56
N LYS A 19 -23.48 -29.45 38.19
CA LYS A 19 -22.17 -28.91 37.79
C LYS A 19 -21.65 -29.61 36.54
N ASP A 20 -21.84 -30.92 36.43
CA ASP A 20 -21.43 -31.69 35.23
C ASP A 20 -22.28 -31.32 34.00
N ILE A 21 -23.58 -31.06 34.17
CA ILE A 21 -24.44 -30.56 33.07
C ILE A 21 -24.02 -29.15 32.63
N SER A 22 -23.71 -28.24 33.57
CA SER A 22 -23.30 -26.88 33.23
C SER A 22 -21.89 -26.82 32.62
N GLN A 23 -20.97 -27.69 33.06
CA GLN A 23 -19.65 -27.85 32.44
C GLN A 23 -19.74 -28.50 31.04
N GLY A 24 -20.60 -29.50 30.85
CA GLY A 24 -20.84 -30.11 29.55
C GLY A 24 -21.44 -29.13 28.52
N LEU A 25 -22.39 -28.30 28.95
CA LEU A 25 -22.98 -27.26 28.09
C LEU A 25 -21.94 -26.20 27.70
N LEU A 26 -21.09 -25.78 28.65
CA LEU A 26 -20.02 -24.83 28.41
C LEU A 26 -18.97 -25.39 27.43
N LEU A 27 -18.60 -26.67 27.57
CA LEU A 27 -17.69 -27.35 26.65
C LEU A 27 -18.27 -27.44 25.23
N LEU A 28 -19.57 -27.72 25.09
CA LEU A 28 -20.24 -27.76 23.79
C LEU A 28 -20.25 -26.38 23.11
N ILE A 29 -20.50 -25.31 23.87
CA ILE A 29 -20.45 -23.92 23.40
C ILE A 29 -19.03 -23.56 22.96
N ILE A 30 -18.01 -23.94 23.74
CA ILE A 30 -16.60 -23.71 23.38
C ILE A 30 -16.26 -24.46 22.09
N GLN A 31 -16.64 -25.74 21.96
CA GLN A 31 -16.38 -26.55 20.76
C GLN A 31 -17.09 -25.99 19.52
N LEU A 32 -18.33 -25.54 19.64
CA LEU A 32 -19.05 -24.87 18.56
C LEU A 32 -18.35 -23.56 18.16
N SER A 33 -17.97 -22.71 19.12
CA SER A 33 -17.24 -21.47 18.84
C SER A 33 -15.91 -21.72 18.12
N GLN A 34 -15.16 -22.75 18.55
CA GLN A 34 -13.90 -23.15 17.93
C GLN A 34 -14.10 -23.69 16.51
N LYS A 35 -15.23 -24.36 16.23
CA LYS A 35 -15.57 -24.82 14.88
C LYS A 35 -15.88 -23.64 13.96
N TYR A 36 -16.62 -22.65 14.42
CA TYR A 36 -16.95 -21.44 13.65
C TYR A 36 -15.70 -20.57 13.38
N THR A 37 -14.80 -20.41 14.35
CA THR A 37 -13.55 -19.66 14.14
C THR A 37 -12.62 -20.33 13.13
N LYS A 38 -12.47 -21.67 13.19
CA LYS A 38 -11.69 -22.43 12.19
C LYS A 38 -12.28 -22.30 10.78
N MET A 39 -13.60 -22.33 10.66
CA MET A 39 -14.29 -22.13 9.38
C MET A 39 -14.02 -20.72 8.82
N LEU A 40 -14.15 -19.68 9.65
CA LEU A 40 -13.89 -18.30 9.26
C LEU A 40 -12.43 -18.08 8.85
N GLN A 41 -11.48 -18.66 9.58
CA GLN A 41 -10.05 -18.61 9.24
C GLN A 41 -9.76 -19.26 7.88
N LYS A 42 -10.39 -20.39 7.56
CA LYS A 42 -10.25 -21.06 6.26
C LYS A 42 -10.81 -20.19 5.12
N CYS A 43 -11.95 -19.53 5.32
CA CYS A 43 -12.49 -18.58 4.35
C CYS A 43 -11.54 -17.39 4.10
N ILE A 44 -10.93 -16.83 5.16
CA ILE A 44 -9.95 -15.75 5.04
C ILE A 44 -8.69 -16.21 4.29
N GLN A 45 -8.20 -17.42 4.57
CA GLN A 45 -7.02 -17.98 3.89
C GLN A 45 -7.27 -18.22 2.39
N LEU A 46 -8.46 -18.70 2.03
CA LEU A 46 -8.89 -18.85 0.63
C LEU A 46 -9.03 -17.49 -0.10
N ALA A 47 -9.54 -16.47 0.57
CA ALA A 47 -9.61 -15.12 0.01
C ALA A 47 -8.21 -14.52 -0.24
N LYS A 48 -7.26 -14.72 0.69
CA LYS A 48 -5.87 -14.28 0.54
C LYS A 48 -5.14 -14.99 -0.60
N SER A 49 -5.35 -16.30 -0.78
CA SER A 49 -4.75 -17.04 -1.88
C SER A 49 -5.32 -16.64 -3.25
N ALA A 50 -6.63 -16.33 -3.32
CA ALA A 50 -7.26 -15.79 -4.52
C ALA A 50 -6.69 -14.41 -4.90
N GLN A 51 -6.51 -13.50 -3.94
CA GLN A 51 -5.90 -12.18 -4.16
C GLN A 51 -4.44 -12.30 -4.65
N PHE A 52 -3.65 -13.18 -4.02
CA PHE A 52 -2.28 -13.44 -4.46
C PHE A 52 -2.23 -14.00 -5.89
N SER A 53 -3.12 -14.94 -6.23
CA SER A 53 -3.23 -15.49 -7.59
C SER A 53 -3.55 -14.42 -8.63
N GLN A 54 -4.42 -13.46 -8.31
CA GLN A 54 -4.74 -12.34 -9.21
C GLN A 54 -3.54 -11.41 -9.43
N MET A 55 -2.78 -11.10 -8.38
CA MET A 55 -1.56 -10.28 -8.48
C MET A 55 -0.51 -10.94 -9.38
N VAL A 56 -0.27 -12.25 -9.22
CA VAL A 56 0.71 -12.99 -10.03
C VAL A 56 0.31 -12.99 -11.51
N LYS A 57 -0.98 -13.16 -11.83
CA LYS A 57 -1.49 -13.08 -13.22
C LYS A 57 -1.24 -11.71 -13.86
N SER A 58 -1.42 -10.63 -13.09
CA SER A 58 -1.13 -9.26 -13.55
C SER A 58 0.37 -9.08 -13.86
N TYR A 59 1.25 -9.57 -12.98
CA TYR A 59 2.70 -9.49 -13.19
C TYR A 59 3.16 -10.29 -14.41
N THR A 60 2.69 -11.54 -14.59
CA THR A 60 3.04 -12.34 -15.77
C THR A 60 2.56 -11.69 -17.07
N SER A 61 1.39 -11.06 -17.06
CA SER A 61 0.87 -10.32 -18.21
C SER A 61 1.72 -9.08 -18.54
N LEU A 62 2.24 -8.38 -17.53
CA LEU A 62 3.15 -7.25 -17.72
C LEU A 62 4.51 -7.69 -18.26
N ALA A 63 5.05 -8.79 -17.74
CA ALA A 63 6.31 -9.37 -18.21
C ALA A 63 6.23 -9.89 -19.65
N GLN A 64 5.04 -10.36 -20.06
CA GLN A 64 4.76 -10.82 -21.42
C GLN A 64 4.20 -9.73 -22.34
N HIS A 65 3.99 -8.52 -21.80
CA HIS A 65 3.48 -7.40 -22.60
C HIS A 65 4.52 -7.05 -23.66
N LYS A 66 4.11 -7.07 -24.92
CA LYS A 66 4.94 -6.61 -26.04
C LYS A 66 5.00 -5.09 -25.98
N TRP A 67 5.91 -4.55 -25.17
CA TRP A 67 6.25 -3.14 -25.19
C TRP A 67 6.72 -2.77 -26.60
N LEU A 68 6.31 -1.60 -27.07
CA LEU A 68 6.82 -1.10 -28.35
C LEU A 68 8.30 -0.78 -28.14
N ASP A 69 9.17 -1.57 -28.76
CA ASP A 69 10.61 -1.28 -28.76
C ASP A 69 10.84 0.07 -29.44
N TYR A 70 11.81 0.82 -28.91
CA TYR A 70 12.28 2.02 -29.57
C TYR A 70 12.89 1.64 -30.92
N ASP A 71 12.25 2.06 -32.00
CA ASP A 71 12.66 1.77 -33.36
C ASP A 71 13.12 3.07 -34.02
N GLU A 72 14.39 3.12 -34.44
CA GLU A 72 14.95 4.29 -35.13
C GLU A 72 14.22 4.62 -36.44
N THR A 73 13.54 3.64 -37.05
CA THR A 73 12.71 3.86 -38.25
C THR A 73 11.33 4.43 -37.92
N HIS A 74 10.85 4.25 -36.67
CA HIS A 74 9.74 5.02 -36.08
C HIS A 74 10.18 6.43 -35.62
N LYS A 75 11.20 7.01 -36.27
CA LYS A 75 11.47 8.47 -36.26
C LYS A 75 10.15 9.20 -36.44
N ARG A 76 9.59 9.70 -35.34
CA ARG A 76 8.35 10.48 -35.31
C ARG A 76 7.32 9.87 -36.25
N SER A 77 6.65 8.78 -35.87
CA SER A 77 5.55 8.24 -36.68
C SER A 77 4.75 9.43 -37.24
N LEU A 78 4.77 9.58 -38.58
CA LEU A 78 4.44 10.84 -39.26
C LEU A 78 3.03 11.35 -38.92
N GLN A 79 2.19 10.48 -38.35
CA GLN A 79 0.84 10.75 -37.90
C GLN A 79 0.64 11.00 -36.39
N THR A 80 1.56 10.66 -35.46
CA THR A 80 1.22 10.66 -34.02
C THR A 80 1.86 11.74 -33.15
N HIS A 81 2.93 12.41 -33.58
CA HIS A 81 3.57 13.45 -32.76
C HIS A 81 3.83 14.75 -33.55
N LYS A 82 2.90 15.71 -33.42
CA LYS A 82 3.05 17.06 -33.99
C LYS A 82 3.96 17.97 -33.16
N SER A 83 4.24 17.62 -31.91
CA SER A 83 4.99 18.46 -30.97
C SER A 83 6.40 17.91 -30.72
N ARG A 84 7.38 18.83 -30.71
CA ARG A 84 8.78 18.59 -30.33
C ARG A 84 8.91 18.76 -28.81
N ALA A 85 8.22 17.90 -28.04
CA ALA A 85 8.04 18.07 -26.59
C ALA A 85 9.38 18.15 -25.82
N GLU A 86 10.36 17.32 -26.20
CA GLU A 86 11.72 17.35 -25.65
C GLU A 86 12.40 18.72 -25.87
N GLU A 87 12.23 19.33 -27.02
CA GLU A 87 12.80 20.66 -27.28
C GLU A 87 12.07 21.76 -26.52
N PHE A 88 10.77 21.62 -26.30
CA PHE A 88 10.01 22.61 -25.54
C PHE A 88 10.35 22.56 -24.06
N ILE A 89 10.56 21.37 -23.47
CA ILE A 89 10.92 21.28 -22.06
C ILE A 89 12.33 21.84 -21.79
N HIS A 90 13.27 21.65 -22.72
CA HIS A 90 14.61 22.26 -22.62
C HIS A 90 14.61 23.79 -22.72
N LYS A 91 13.55 24.42 -23.25
CA LYS A 91 13.39 25.88 -23.29
C LYS A 91 12.84 26.45 -21.98
N ILE A 92 12.29 25.62 -21.11
CA ILE A 92 11.75 26.06 -19.82
C ILE A 92 12.93 26.25 -18.86
N PRO A 93 13.07 27.44 -18.22
CA PRO A 93 14.16 27.68 -17.29
C PRO A 93 14.05 26.79 -16.05
N VAL A 94 15.19 26.53 -15.42
CA VAL A 94 15.25 25.85 -14.12
C VAL A 94 14.55 26.70 -13.06
N ILE A 95 13.67 26.07 -12.28
CA ILE A 95 12.90 26.73 -11.24
C ILE A 95 13.70 26.72 -9.94
N GLU A 96 14.07 27.90 -9.46
CA GLU A 96 14.77 28.05 -8.19
C GLU A 96 13.79 28.06 -7.02
N VAL A 97 14.09 27.28 -5.98
CA VAL A 97 13.28 27.18 -4.77
C VAL A 97 14.17 27.25 -3.53
N ASP A 98 13.64 27.83 -2.45
CA ASP A 98 14.37 28.01 -1.20
C ASP A 98 14.43 26.73 -0.34
N SER A 99 13.52 25.76 -0.58
CA SER A 99 13.40 24.54 0.21
C SER A 99 14.24 23.38 -0.34
N ASP A 100 14.66 22.47 0.54
CA ASP A 100 15.34 21.21 0.18
C ASP A 100 14.43 20.20 -0.53
N VAL A 101 13.11 20.40 -0.46
CA VAL A 101 12.14 19.52 -1.10
C VAL A 101 11.09 20.34 -1.83
N VAL A 102 10.89 20.05 -3.11
CA VAL A 102 9.82 20.66 -3.91
C VAL A 102 8.68 19.68 -4.11
N ARG A 103 7.45 20.19 -4.04
CA ARG A 103 6.22 19.46 -4.34
C ARG A 103 5.78 19.78 -5.76
N CYS A 104 5.84 18.81 -6.67
CA CYS A 104 5.41 18.97 -8.05
C CYS A 104 4.06 18.27 -8.28
N LEU A 105 3.11 19.01 -8.88
CA LEU A 105 1.77 18.55 -9.22
C LEU A 105 1.53 18.48 -10.74
N GLY A 106 2.53 18.86 -11.54
CA GLY A 106 2.42 18.93 -13.00
C GLY A 106 1.64 20.13 -13.52
N GLY A 107 1.38 21.14 -12.68
CA GLY A 107 0.64 22.36 -13.01
C GLY A 107 0.32 23.17 -11.76
N THR A 108 -0.57 24.16 -11.90
CA THR A 108 -1.01 25.05 -10.80
C THR A 108 -2.11 24.46 -9.94
N HIS A 109 -2.80 23.41 -10.40
CA HIS A 109 -3.95 22.81 -9.72
C HIS A 109 -3.70 21.34 -9.38
N ILE A 110 -4.22 20.90 -8.23
CA ILE A 110 -3.97 19.57 -7.63
C ILE A 110 -4.44 18.37 -8.47
N ASN A 111 -5.31 18.60 -9.47
CA ASN A 111 -5.90 17.56 -10.32
C ASN A 111 -5.64 17.75 -11.82
N ALA A 112 -4.78 18.69 -12.21
CA ALA A 112 -4.59 19.06 -13.62
C ALA A 112 -3.27 18.53 -14.23
N GLY A 113 -2.54 17.68 -13.50
CA GLY A 113 -1.23 17.19 -13.93
C GLY A 113 -1.00 15.72 -13.55
N HIS A 114 0.20 15.43 -13.08
CA HIS A 114 0.61 14.09 -12.68
C HIS A 114 0.39 13.88 -11.17
N PRO A 115 0.46 12.62 -10.67
CA PRO A 115 0.39 12.37 -9.24
C PRO A 115 1.39 13.22 -8.45
N GLN A 116 0.96 13.75 -7.31
CA GLN A 116 1.81 14.58 -6.47
C GLN A 116 3.12 13.85 -6.11
N VAL A 117 4.26 14.48 -6.41
CA VAL A 117 5.58 13.98 -6.02
C VAL A 117 6.38 15.01 -5.26
N TYR A 118 7.26 14.50 -4.41
CA TYR A 118 8.23 15.28 -3.66
C TYR A 118 9.63 14.97 -4.20
N ILE A 119 10.36 16.02 -4.57
CA ILE A 119 11.67 15.92 -5.20
C ILE A 119 12.68 16.56 -4.25
N LYS A 120 13.70 15.81 -3.83
CA LYS A 120 14.78 16.30 -2.98
C LYS A 120 15.79 17.08 -3.83
N LEU A 121 16.18 18.27 -3.38
CA LEU A 121 17.09 19.20 -4.03
C LEU A 121 18.43 19.35 -3.30
N ASP A 122 18.51 18.81 -2.08
CA ASP A 122 19.77 18.60 -1.36
C ASP A 122 20.55 17.45 -2.03
N THR A 123 21.31 17.83 -3.05
CA THR A 123 22.14 16.94 -3.87
C THR A 123 23.60 17.07 -3.48
N ARG A 124 24.38 16.00 -3.70
CA ARG A 124 25.82 15.97 -3.40
C ARG A 124 26.60 17.16 -3.99
N THR A 125 26.19 17.62 -5.18
CA THR A 125 26.73 18.81 -5.81
C THR A 125 25.69 19.91 -5.69
N GLU A 126 25.97 20.95 -4.92
CA GLU A 126 25.08 22.10 -4.77
C GLU A 126 24.76 22.72 -6.14
N GLY A 127 23.53 23.21 -6.30
CA GLY A 127 23.08 23.80 -7.56
C GLY A 127 22.78 22.78 -8.67
N THR A 128 22.78 21.47 -8.40
CA THR A 128 22.42 20.47 -9.42
C THR A 128 20.90 20.43 -9.63
N PRO A 129 20.40 20.74 -10.83
CA PRO A 129 18.97 20.69 -11.09
C PRO A 129 18.41 19.26 -10.99
N GLN A 130 17.25 19.12 -10.38
CA GLN A 130 16.52 17.87 -10.27
C GLN A 130 15.27 17.91 -11.13
N THR A 131 15.07 16.87 -11.92
CA THR A 131 14.00 16.81 -12.92
C THR A 131 12.80 16.07 -12.38
N CYS A 132 11.60 16.63 -12.54
CA CYS A 132 10.37 15.91 -12.31
C CYS A 132 10.19 14.82 -13.37
N LYS A 133 10.06 13.56 -12.94
CA LYS A 133 9.92 12.40 -13.84
C LYS A 133 8.67 12.40 -14.73
N TYR A 134 7.68 13.24 -14.41
CA TYR A 134 6.41 13.27 -15.12
C TYR A 134 6.32 14.45 -16.09
N CYS A 135 6.51 15.68 -15.61
CA CYS A 135 6.40 16.88 -16.46
C CYS A 135 7.73 17.37 -17.04
N GLY A 136 8.86 16.85 -16.58
CA GLY A 136 10.20 17.24 -17.06
C GLY A 136 10.69 18.60 -16.55
N LEU A 137 9.92 19.32 -15.72
CA LEU A 137 10.36 20.57 -15.09
C LEU A 137 11.58 20.31 -14.20
N GLN A 138 12.54 21.24 -14.27
CA GLN A 138 13.77 21.18 -13.48
C GLN A 138 13.67 22.15 -12.31
N TYR A 139 14.14 21.71 -11.14
CA TYR A 139 14.16 22.49 -9.92
C TYR A 139 15.55 22.51 -9.32
N VAL A 140 15.96 23.63 -8.72
CA VAL A 140 17.24 23.72 -8.03
C VAL A 140 17.06 24.47 -6.72
N LYS A 141 17.79 24.06 -5.67
CA LYS A 141 17.84 24.82 -4.44
C LYS A 141 18.62 26.11 -4.68
N LYS A 142 18.08 27.25 -4.27
CA LYS A 142 18.83 28.51 -4.28
C LYS A 142 20.09 28.35 -3.44
N GLY A 143 21.25 28.63 -4.03
CA GLY A 143 22.50 28.70 -3.29
C GLY A 143 22.45 29.91 -2.35
N HIS A 144 22.52 29.68 -1.04
CA HIS A 144 22.91 30.76 -0.13
C HIS A 144 24.38 31.02 -0.42
N GLY A 145 24.70 32.20 -0.95
CA GLY A 145 26.09 32.62 -1.12
C GLY A 145 26.84 32.38 0.18
N SER A 146 28.03 31.79 0.06
CA SER A 146 28.91 31.49 1.17
C SER A 146 29.08 32.71 2.10
N HIS A 147 28.33 32.73 3.20
CA HIS A 147 28.66 33.54 4.37
C HIS A 147 29.57 32.69 5.24
N HIS A 148 30.85 32.67 4.88
CA HIS A 148 31.90 32.35 5.82
C HIS A 148 31.84 33.38 6.96
N HIS A 149 31.53 32.94 8.18
CA HIS A 149 31.80 33.66 9.42
C HIS A 149 33.05 33.09 10.06
#